data_AF-A0AAD1DTS6-F1
#
_entry.id   AF-A0AAD1DTS6-F1
#
_cell.length_a   1.000
_cell.length_b   1.000
_cell.length_c   1.000
_cell.angle_alpha   90.00
_cell.angle_beta   90.00
_cell.angle_gamma   90.00
#
_symmetry.space_group_name_H-M   'P 1'
#
loop_
_entity.id
_entity.type
_entity.pdbx_description
1 polymer ?
#
loop_
_entity_poly.entity_id
_entity_poly.type
_entity_poly.pdbx_seq_one_letter_code
_entity_poly.pdbx_strand_id
1 'polypeptide(L)'
;MKTVFACCLLVTNILFGQKIIWREDQKLTWENFKSPINRKNNVDIAAYTNCGWEYSVVKSSNPKSPVTFEIKAIFTENKSWKDVKKISDYILVHEQKHFDIAELFVRKFRKAVAEKIKTSGDYDKFFKTIYTGINSDYKNFQMSYDRDTRHGMDKEKQAEYNAVISEELENLKSYKAP
;
A
#
# COMPACT_ATOMS: atom_id res chain seq x y z
N MET A 1 19.85 -57.89 -2.44
CA MET A 1 20.33 -56.50 -2.65
C MET A 1 19.76 -56.04 -3.98
N LYS A 2 18.98 -54.97 -4.15
CA LYS A 2 19.04 -53.63 -3.56
C LYS A 2 17.61 -53.06 -3.57
N THR A 3 17.11 -52.56 -2.45
CA THR A 3 15.90 -51.71 -2.44
C THR A 3 16.30 -50.31 -2.86
N VAL A 4 15.73 -49.83 -3.97
CA VAL A 4 15.89 -48.43 -4.40
C VAL A 4 14.85 -47.61 -3.65
N PHE A 5 15.31 -46.74 -2.74
CA PHE A 5 14.45 -45.80 -2.05
C PHE A 5 14.37 -44.52 -2.89
N ALA A 6 13.27 -44.34 -3.62
CA ALA A 6 13.00 -43.09 -4.32
C ALA A 6 12.46 -42.06 -3.31
N CYS A 7 13.31 -41.11 -2.92
CA CYS A 7 12.91 -39.99 -2.10
C CYS A 7 12.33 -38.88 -3.00
N CYS A 8 11.01 -38.84 -3.14
CA CYS A 8 10.32 -37.70 -3.76
C CYS A 8 10.28 -36.53 -2.78
N LEU A 9 11.22 -35.58 -2.92
CA LEU A 9 11.15 -34.29 -2.26
C LEU A 9 10.11 -33.42 -2.98
N LEU A 10 8.88 -33.42 -2.46
CA LEU A 10 7.86 -32.43 -2.83
C LEU A 10 8.25 -31.10 -2.17
N VAL A 11 8.97 -30.26 -2.92
CA VAL A 11 9.20 -28.86 -2.53
C VAL A 11 7.90 -28.10 -2.80
N THR A 12 7.04 -28.00 -1.80
CA THR A 12 5.92 -27.08 -1.84
C THR A 12 6.46 -25.67 -1.63
N ASN A 13 6.55 -24.89 -2.71
CA ASN A 13 6.71 -23.45 -2.59
C ASN A 13 5.42 -22.91 -1.97
N ILE A 14 5.39 -22.79 -0.64
CA ILE A 14 4.39 -22.00 0.04
C ILE A 14 4.67 -20.55 -0.38
N LEU A 15 3.99 -20.09 -1.42
CA LEU A 15 3.93 -18.68 -1.80
C LEU A 15 3.19 -17.94 -0.69
N PHE A 16 3.87 -17.68 0.44
CA PHE A 16 3.45 -16.61 1.33
C PHE A 16 3.36 -15.36 0.46
N GLY A 17 2.20 -14.68 0.48
CA GLY A 17 2.05 -13.40 -0.20
C GLY A 17 3.10 -12.45 0.35
N GLN A 18 4.16 -12.21 -0.42
CA GLN A 18 5.26 -11.38 0.03
C GLN A 18 4.75 -9.93 0.04
N LYS A 19 4.58 -9.41 1.26
CA LYS A 19 4.18 -8.04 1.51
C LYS A 19 5.42 -7.22 1.78
N ILE A 20 5.50 -6.06 1.17
CA ILE A 20 6.49 -5.04 1.48
C ILE A 20 5.79 -3.97 2.31
N ILE A 21 6.34 -3.66 3.48
CA ILE A 21 5.89 -2.52 4.30
C ILE A 21 6.60 -1.29 3.77
N TRP A 22 5.88 -0.17 3.64
CA TRP A 22 6.46 1.06 3.14
C TRP A 22 7.59 1.54 4.04
N ARG A 23 8.72 1.94 3.43
CA ARG A 23 9.84 2.61 4.09
C ARG A 23 10.39 3.67 3.16
N GLU A 24 10.88 4.76 3.74
CA GLU A 24 11.33 5.94 2.99
C GLU A 24 12.52 5.64 2.07
N ASP A 25 13.43 4.80 2.56
CA ASP A 25 14.66 4.33 1.92
C ASP A 25 14.47 3.08 1.04
N GLN A 26 13.27 2.49 1.01
CA GLN A 26 12.96 1.31 0.22
C GLN A 26 12.14 1.67 -1.01
N LYS A 27 12.73 1.50 -2.20
CA LYS A 27 12.04 1.65 -3.48
C LYS A 27 11.59 0.31 -4.03
N LEU A 28 10.44 0.30 -4.70
CA LEU A 28 9.97 -0.83 -5.48
C LEU A 28 10.87 -1.03 -6.70
N THR A 29 11.03 -2.29 -7.07
CA THR A 29 11.73 -2.71 -8.29
C THR A 29 10.77 -3.56 -9.12
N TRP A 30 11.06 -3.72 -10.42
CA TRP A 30 10.22 -4.58 -11.26
C TRP A 30 10.15 -6.03 -10.78
N GLU A 31 11.14 -6.51 -10.03
CA GLU A 31 11.13 -7.84 -9.40
C GLU A 31 10.03 -8.00 -8.34
N ASN A 32 9.50 -6.89 -7.81
CA ASN A 32 8.40 -6.92 -6.84
C ASN A 32 7.03 -7.14 -7.49
N PHE A 33 6.91 -7.03 -8.82
CA PHE A 33 5.65 -7.22 -9.55
C PHE A 33 5.57 -8.66 -10.07
N LYS A 34 5.11 -9.57 -9.21
CA LYS A 34 5.20 -11.03 -9.39
C LYS A 34 3.90 -11.67 -9.88
N SER A 35 2.79 -10.92 -9.92
CA SER A 35 1.52 -11.49 -10.35
C SER A 35 1.53 -11.81 -11.85
N PRO A 36 1.16 -13.03 -12.26
CA PRO A 36 1.12 -13.42 -13.67
C PRO A 36 -0.10 -12.85 -14.41
N ILE A 37 -1.00 -12.18 -13.68
CA ILE A 37 -2.29 -11.75 -14.18
C ILE A 37 -2.19 -10.35 -14.79
N ASN A 38 -2.38 -10.22 -16.10
CA ASN A 38 -2.75 -8.94 -16.72
C ASN A 38 -4.28 -8.85 -16.80
N ARG A 39 -4.91 -8.17 -15.82
CA ARG A 39 -6.38 -8.15 -15.66
C ARG A 39 -7.07 -6.90 -16.19
N LYS A 40 -6.43 -6.08 -17.01
CA LYS A 40 -7.10 -4.92 -17.62
C LYS A 40 -7.12 -5.06 -19.13
N ASN A 41 -8.32 -5.07 -19.71
CA ASN A 41 -8.56 -4.98 -21.16
C ASN A 41 -8.14 -3.61 -21.75
N ASN A 42 -7.50 -2.75 -20.95
CA ASN A 42 -7.00 -1.46 -21.39
C ASN A 42 -5.53 -1.61 -21.82
N VAL A 43 -5.29 -1.50 -23.12
CA VAL A 43 -3.98 -1.63 -23.74
C VAL A 43 -2.98 -0.57 -23.28
N ASP A 44 -3.43 0.54 -22.68
CA ASP A 44 -2.55 1.65 -22.30
C ASP A 44 -1.95 1.49 -20.89
N ILE A 45 -2.34 0.47 -20.13
CA ILE A 45 -1.84 0.27 -18.75
C ILE A 45 -0.66 -0.70 -18.74
N ALA A 46 0.49 -0.19 -18.31
CA ALA A 46 1.75 -0.94 -18.30
C ALA A 46 1.97 -1.78 -17.04
N ALA A 47 1.39 -1.41 -15.90
CA ALA A 47 1.55 -2.11 -14.64
C ALA A 47 0.38 -1.84 -13.67
N TYR A 48 0.38 -2.53 -12.54
CA TYR A 48 -0.56 -2.29 -11.45
C TYR A 48 0.08 -2.59 -10.10
N THR A 49 0.06 -1.57 -9.24
CA THR A 49 0.48 -1.63 -7.85
C THR A 49 -0.69 -2.02 -6.93
N ASN A 50 -0.68 -3.24 -6.40
CA ASN A 50 -1.61 -3.62 -5.35
C ASN A 50 -1.10 -3.16 -3.98
N CYS A 51 -1.57 -2.00 -3.55
CA CYS A 51 -1.21 -1.41 -2.26
C CYS A 51 -2.42 -0.89 -1.46
N GLY A 52 -2.20 -0.67 -0.17
CA GLY A 52 -3.18 -0.17 0.79
C GLY A 52 -2.58 -0.18 2.18
N TRP A 53 -3.38 -0.50 3.20
CA TRP A 53 -2.88 -0.63 4.56
C TRP A 53 -3.47 -1.81 5.30
N GLU A 54 -2.73 -2.22 6.33
CA GLU A 54 -3.18 -3.11 7.37
C GLU A 54 -3.19 -2.36 8.69
N TYR A 55 -4.14 -2.70 9.56
CA TYR A 55 -4.17 -2.15 10.90
C TYR A 55 -4.52 -3.22 11.94
N SER A 56 -4.00 -3.03 13.14
CA SER A 56 -4.38 -3.76 14.35
C SER A 56 -4.78 -2.77 15.43
N VAL A 57 -5.69 -3.19 16.31
CA VAL A 57 -6.15 -2.39 17.44
C VAL A 57 -6.20 -3.27 18.69
N VAL A 58 -5.62 -2.78 19.77
CA VAL A 58 -5.74 -3.38 21.11
C VAL A 58 -6.66 -2.48 21.92
N LYS A 59 -7.83 -3.00 22.30
CA LYS A 59 -8.84 -2.30 23.12
C LYS A 59 -9.39 -3.21 24.22
N SER A 60 -10.09 -2.61 25.18
CA SER A 60 -10.73 -3.31 26.30
C SER A 60 -12.25 -3.26 26.20
N SER A 61 -12.95 -4.08 26.99
CA SER A 61 -14.39 -3.96 27.23
C SER A 61 -14.73 -2.76 28.12
N ASN A 62 -13.80 -2.30 28.96
CA ASN A 62 -13.97 -1.07 29.74
C ASN A 62 -13.82 0.15 28.81
N PRO A 63 -14.86 0.99 28.63
CA PRO A 63 -14.82 2.13 27.71
C PRO A 63 -13.74 3.15 28.03
N LYS A 64 -13.26 3.24 29.28
CA LYS A 64 -12.24 4.21 29.70
C LYS A 64 -10.81 3.72 29.50
N SER A 65 -10.60 2.44 29.19
CA SER A 65 -9.25 1.89 29.00
C SER A 65 -8.59 2.46 27.74
N PRO A 66 -7.27 2.68 27.77
CA PRO A 66 -6.53 3.18 26.62
C PRO A 66 -6.60 2.21 25.42
N VAL A 67 -6.39 2.75 24.23
CA VAL A 67 -6.33 2.00 22.97
C VAL A 67 -4.99 2.22 22.30
N THR A 68 -4.45 1.15 21.72
CA THR A 68 -3.23 1.20 20.90
C THR A 68 -3.55 0.77 19.48
N PHE A 69 -3.01 1.49 18.51
CA PHE A 69 -3.12 1.17 17.09
C PHE A 69 -1.76 0.86 16.50
N GLU A 70 -1.73 -0.07 15.57
CA GLU A 70 -0.66 -0.25 14.60
C GLU A 70 -1.28 -0.12 13.21
N ILE A 71 -0.73 0.75 12.37
CA ILE A 71 -1.24 0.98 11.01
C ILE A 71 -0.04 1.03 10.08
N LYS A 72 -0.02 0.24 9.01
CA LYS A 72 1.12 0.09 8.09
C LYS A 72 0.65 0.13 6.65
N ALA A 73 1.31 0.93 5.82
CA ALA A 73 1.13 0.85 4.37
C ALA A 73 1.83 -0.41 3.83
N ILE A 74 1.12 -1.16 2.99
CA ILE A 74 1.59 -2.43 2.43
C ILE A 74 1.47 -2.45 0.92
N PHE A 75 2.43 -3.10 0.28
CA PHE A 75 2.44 -3.49 -1.12
C PHE A 75 2.43 -5.02 -1.20
N THR A 76 1.59 -5.60 -2.06
CA THR A 76 1.49 -7.07 -2.21
C THR A 76 2.10 -7.52 -3.54
N GLU A 77 3.26 -8.16 -3.51
CA GLU A 77 4.03 -8.53 -4.70
C GLU A 77 3.25 -9.47 -5.63
N ASN A 78 2.61 -10.50 -5.07
CA ASN A 78 1.89 -11.53 -5.83
C ASN A 78 0.52 -11.06 -6.38
N LYS A 79 0.10 -9.83 -6.04
CA LYS A 79 -1.11 -9.18 -6.59
C LYS A 79 -0.79 -7.99 -7.49
N SER A 80 0.49 -7.64 -7.61
CA SER A 80 0.97 -6.54 -8.45
C SER A 80 1.58 -7.13 -9.72
N TRP A 81 1.23 -6.59 -10.87
CA TRP A 81 1.62 -7.12 -12.18
C TRP A 81 2.28 -6.05 -13.04
N LYS A 82 3.02 -6.50 -14.05
CA LYS A 82 3.68 -5.64 -15.04
C LYS A 82 3.57 -6.26 -16.43
N ASP A 83 3.41 -5.44 -17.45
CA ASP A 83 3.58 -5.82 -18.86
C ASP A 83 5.04 -5.60 -19.26
N VAL A 84 5.79 -6.70 -19.35
CA VAL A 84 7.24 -6.67 -19.64
C VAL A 84 7.59 -5.96 -20.95
N LYS A 85 6.63 -5.78 -21.87
CA LYS A 85 6.84 -5.08 -23.14
C LYS A 85 6.68 -3.56 -23.03
N LYS A 86 6.09 -3.07 -21.94
CA LYS A 86 5.72 -1.66 -21.77
C LYS A 86 6.40 -0.99 -20.57
N ILE A 87 6.99 -1.77 -19.67
CA ILE A 87 7.66 -1.25 -18.49
C ILE A 87 8.83 -0.34 -18.85
N SER A 88 9.05 0.68 -18.02
CA SER A 88 10.21 1.56 -18.08
C SER A 88 10.49 2.10 -16.68
N ASP A 89 11.69 2.62 -16.43
CA ASP A 89 12.01 3.23 -15.13
C ASP A 89 11.07 4.39 -14.79
N TYR A 90 10.57 5.09 -15.80
CA TYR A 90 9.60 6.16 -15.62
C TYR A 90 8.24 5.66 -15.12
N ILE A 91 7.75 4.55 -15.69
CA ILE A 91 6.51 3.90 -15.22
C ILE A 91 6.74 3.31 -13.83
N LEU A 92 7.95 2.81 -13.51
CA LEU A 92 8.23 2.33 -12.15
C LEU A 92 8.09 3.45 -11.11
N VAL A 93 8.50 4.68 -11.45
CA VAL A 93 8.25 5.84 -10.60
C VAL A 93 6.74 6.07 -10.43
N HIS A 94 5.95 5.93 -11.49
CA HIS A 94 4.48 6.04 -11.40
C HIS A 94 3.90 5.03 -10.40
N GLU A 95 4.31 3.77 -10.53
CA GLU A 95 3.88 2.68 -9.65
C GLU A 95 4.36 2.86 -8.20
N GLN A 96 5.58 3.35 -7.98
CA GLN A 96 6.08 3.72 -6.65
C GLN A 96 5.17 4.76 -5.99
N LYS A 97 4.64 5.73 -6.76
CA LYS A 97 3.78 6.78 -6.19
C LYS A 97 2.45 6.26 -5.70
N HIS A 98 1.88 5.22 -6.30
CA HIS A 98 0.73 4.55 -5.69
C HIS A 98 1.03 4.06 -4.27
N PHE A 99 2.24 3.53 -4.04
CA PHE A 99 2.64 3.08 -2.71
C PHE A 99 2.94 4.24 -1.75
N ASP A 100 3.55 5.32 -2.25
CA ASP A 100 3.76 6.54 -1.47
C ASP A 100 2.43 7.20 -1.06
N ILE A 101 1.42 7.19 -1.94
CA ILE A 101 0.05 7.63 -1.64
C ILE A 101 -0.55 6.76 -0.53
N ALA A 102 -0.33 5.44 -0.55
CA ALA A 102 -0.80 4.58 0.54
C ALA A 102 -0.18 4.97 1.89
N GLU A 103 1.13 5.25 1.96
CA GLU A 103 1.74 5.77 3.19
C GLU A 103 1.20 7.15 3.57
N LEU A 104 1.02 8.07 2.62
CA LEU A 104 0.45 9.39 2.88
C LEU A 104 -0.90 9.28 3.62
N PHE A 105 -1.80 8.42 3.11
CA PHE A 105 -3.09 8.20 3.75
C PHE A 105 -2.99 7.44 5.07
N VAL A 106 -2.00 6.56 5.23
CA VAL A 106 -1.70 5.94 6.52
C VAL A 106 -1.20 6.96 7.56
N ARG A 107 -0.37 7.95 7.17
CA ARG A 107 0.03 9.04 8.08
C ARG A 107 -1.17 9.90 8.48
N LYS A 108 -2.06 10.22 7.53
CA LYS A 108 -3.34 10.90 7.82
C LYS A 108 -4.21 10.08 8.76
N PHE A 109 -4.24 8.75 8.59
CA PHE A 109 -4.98 7.85 9.46
C PHE A 109 -4.41 7.82 10.88
N ARG A 110 -3.09 7.63 11.02
CA ARG A 110 -2.38 7.65 12.31
C ARG A 110 -2.62 8.98 13.04
N LYS A 111 -2.55 10.11 12.33
CA LYS A 111 -2.89 11.43 12.88
C LYS A 111 -4.32 11.47 13.43
N ALA A 112 -5.29 11.08 12.61
CA ALA A 112 -6.70 11.16 12.99
C ALA A 112 -7.03 10.27 14.21
N VAL A 113 -6.51 9.05 14.27
CA VAL A 113 -6.73 8.17 15.45
C VAL A 113 -5.98 8.69 16.66
N ALA A 114 -4.74 9.17 16.50
CA ALA A 114 -3.96 9.72 17.61
C ALA A 114 -4.64 10.94 18.22
N GLU A 115 -5.30 11.78 17.43
CA GLU A 115 -5.98 12.98 17.93
C GLU A 115 -7.35 12.68 18.54
N LYS A 116 -8.11 11.73 17.97
CA LYS A 116 -9.54 11.54 18.30
C LYS A 116 -9.84 10.31 19.14
N ILE A 117 -8.93 9.32 19.21
CA ILE A 117 -9.18 8.05 19.88
C ILE A 117 -8.13 7.83 20.97
N LYS A 118 -8.53 8.07 22.22
CA LYS A 118 -7.67 7.81 23.40
C LYS A 118 -8.12 6.57 24.16
N THR A 119 -9.41 6.28 24.13
CA THR A 119 -10.03 5.22 24.92
C THR A 119 -10.84 4.24 24.07
N SER A 120 -11.24 3.13 24.68
CA SER A 120 -12.04 2.09 24.01
C SER A 120 -13.42 2.61 23.62
N GLY A 121 -13.99 3.53 24.41
CA GLY A 121 -15.24 4.23 24.08
C GLY A 121 -15.09 5.19 22.90
N ASP A 122 -13.96 5.91 22.80
CA ASP A 122 -13.69 6.76 21.63
C ASP A 122 -13.55 5.93 20.36
N TYR A 123 -12.92 4.75 20.45
CA TYR A 123 -12.82 3.82 19.33
C TYR A 123 -14.21 3.43 18.83
N ASP A 124 -15.08 2.96 19.73
CA ASP A 124 -16.42 2.51 19.39
C ASP A 124 -17.27 3.64 18.78
N LYS A 125 -17.02 4.89 19.19
CA LYS A 125 -17.72 6.08 18.70
C LYS A 125 -17.20 6.60 17.35
N PHE A 126 -15.87 6.67 17.16
CA PHE A 126 -15.27 7.47 16.08
C PHE A 126 -14.56 6.64 15.01
N PHE A 127 -14.08 5.44 15.33
CA PHE A 127 -13.18 4.70 14.44
C PHE A 127 -13.79 4.43 13.07
N LYS A 128 -15.06 3.97 13.03
CA LYS A 128 -15.74 3.65 11.77
C LYS A 128 -15.77 4.86 10.83
N THR A 129 -16.18 6.02 11.33
CA THR A 129 -16.26 7.26 10.53
C THR A 129 -14.88 7.71 10.04
N ILE A 130 -13.86 7.66 10.90
CA ILE A 130 -12.47 8.00 10.53
C ILE A 130 -11.98 7.06 9.42
N TYR A 131 -12.13 5.75 9.61
CA TYR A 131 -11.71 4.75 8.64
C TYR A 131 -12.41 4.93 7.30
N THR A 132 -13.73 5.13 7.29
CA THR A 132 -14.49 5.30 6.05
C THR A 132 -14.08 6.57 5.30
N GLY A 133 -13.82 7.67 6.02
CA GLY A 133 -13.34 8.92 5.42
C GLY A 133 -11.98 8.74 4.76
N ILE A 134 -11.00 8.24 5.52
CA ILE A 134 -9.64 7.98 5.01
C ILE A 134 -9.67 7.04 3.80
N ASN A 135 -10.46 5.96 3.85
CA ASN A 135 -10.57 5.01 2.75
C ASN A 135 -11.22 5.61 1.50
N SER A 136 -12.22 6.46 1.67
CA SER A 136 -12.83 7.19 0.56
C SER A 136 -11.83 8.13 -0.10
N ASP A 137 -11.16 8.96 0.70
CA ASP A 137 -10.22 9.96 0.20
C ASP A 137 -9.00 9.30 -0.47
N TYR A 138 -8.50 8.20 0.09
CA TYR A 138 -7.44 7.40 -0.52
C TYR A 138 -7.82 6.90 -1.91
N LYS A 139 -9.01 6.29 -2.06
CA LYS A 139 -9.48 5.79 -3.35
C LYS A 139 -9.64 6.92 -4.36
N ASN A 140 -10.21 8.04 -3.93
CA ASN A 140 -10.40 9.21 -4.78
C ASN A 140 -9.06 9.79 -5.25
N PHE A 141 -8.06 9.83 -4.37
CA PHE A 141 -6.72 10.29 -4.71
C PHE A 141 -6.03 9.34 -5.70
N GLN A 142 -6.05 8.02 -5.44
CA GLN A 142 -5.49 7.03 -6.37
C GLN A 142 -6.12 7.12 -7.76
N MET A 143 -7.45 7.23 -7.84
CA MET A 143 -8.17 7.38 -9.11
C MET A 143 -7.84 8.70 -9.83
N SER A 144 -7.72 9.80 -9.08
CA SER A 144 -7.38 11.10 -9.68
C SER A 144 -5.94 11.10 -10.18
N TYR A 145 -5.00 10.52 -9.42
CA TYR A 145 -3.61 10.36 -9.83
C TYR A 145 -3.49 9.55 -11.12
N ASP A 146 -4.15 8.39 -11.21
CA ASP A 146 -4.22 7.58 -12.43
C ASP A 146 -4.78 8.37 -13.63
N ARG A 147 -5.92 9.05 -13.44
CA ARG A 147 -6.59 9.82 -14.49
C ARG A 147 -5.73 10.98 -14.99
N ASP A 148 -5.25 11.80 -14.06
CA ASP A 148 -4.62 13.09 -14.36
C ASP A 148 -3.20 12.90 -14.93
N THR A 149 -2.51 11.83 -14.52
CA THR A 149 -1.23 11.45 -15.14
C THR A 149 -1.38 10.57 -16.38
N ARG A 150 -2.62 10.25 -16.79
CA ARG A 150 -2.93 9.30 -17.87
C ARG A 150 -2.16 7.97 -17.67
N HIS A 151 -2.29 7.38 -16.48
CA HIS A 151 -1.57 6.16 -16.08
C HIS A 151 -0.05 6.25 -16.25
N GLY A 152 0.52 7.41 -15.90
CA GLY A 152 1.96 7.67 -15.99
C GLY A 152 2.46 8.02 -17.40
N MET A 153 1.59 8.35 -18.34
CA MET A 153 2.00 8.86 -19.66
C MET A 153 2.25 10.38 -19.65
N ASP A 154 1.60 11.11 -18.76
CA ASP A 154 1.75 12.56 -18.62
C ASP A 154 2.86 12.92 -17.64
N LYS A 155 4.00 13.36 -18.18
CA LYS A 155 5.19 13.60 -17.37
C LYS A 155 5.11 14.83 -16.48
N GLU A 156 4.48 15.88 -16.99
CA GLU A 156 4.32 17.14 -16.27
C GLU A 156 3.39 16.93 -15.08
N LYS A 157 2.23 16.29 -15.29
CA LYS A 157 1.30 16.00 -14.20
C LYS A 157 1.87 15.06 -13.17
N GLN A 158 2.59 14.01 -13.58
CA GLN A 158 3.24 13.13 -12.60
C GLN A 158 4.30 13.87 -11.77
N ALA A 159 5.05 14.80 -12.36
CA ALA A 159 6.01 15.62 -11.62
C ALA A 159 5.32 16.54 -10.58
N GLU A 160 4.19 17.15 -10.94
CA GLU A 160 3.37 17.93 -9.99
C GLU A 160 2.92 17.06 -8.80
N TYR A 161 2.35 15.88 -9.09
CA TYR A 161 1.94 14.94 -8.04
C TYR A 161 3.12 14.46 -7.19
N ASN A 162 4.28 14.20 -7.79
CA ASN A 162 5.49 13.82 -7.06
C ASN A 162 5.87 14.86 -6.02
N ALA A 163 5.83 16.15 -6.38
CA ALA A 163 6.12 17.25 -5.47
C ALA A 163 5.09 17.30 -4.34
N VAL A 164 3.80 17.30 -4.66
CA VAL A 164 2.69 17.36 -3.68
C VAL A 164 2.74 16.18 -2.70
N ILE A 165 2.93 14.96 -3.19
CA ILE A 165 3.01 13.75 -2.34
C ILE A 165 4.23 13.84 -1.40
N SER A 166 5.37 14.31 -1.90
CA SER A 166 6.60 14.42 -1.11
C SER A 166 6.46 15.48 -0.02
N GLU A 167 5.89 16.64 -0.35
CA GLU A 167 5.60 17.71 0.61
C GLU A 167 4.62 17.24 1.70
N GLU A 168 3.52 16.60 1.30
CA GLU A 168 2.51 16.10 2.24
C GLU A 168 3.06 15.00 3.16
N LEU A 169 3.93 14.12 2.65
CA LEU A 169 4.62 13.13 3.48
C LEU A 169 5.51 13.84 4.51
N GLU A 170 6.30 14.83 4.12
CA GLU A 170 7.17 15.59 5.03
C GLU A 170 6.36 16.36 6.09
N ASN A 171 5.28 17.02 5.69
CA ASN A 171 4.36 17.71 6.60
C ASN A 171 3.77 16.78 7.66
N LEU A 172 3.65 15.48 7.34
CA LEU A 172 3.12 14.45 8.23
C LEU A 172 4.22 13.56 8.84
N LYS A 173 5.50 13.95 8.80
CA LYS A 173 6.62 13.11 9.28
C LYS A 173 6.50 12.66 10.73
N SER A 174 5.83 13.43 11.59
CA SER A 174 5.58 13.05 12.99
C SER A 174 4.65 11.83 13.12
N TYR A 175 3.99 11.43 12.04
CA TYR A 175 3.08 10.28 11.96
C TYR A 175 3.61 9.18 11.05
N LYS A 176 4.92 9.17 10.72
CA LYS A 176 5.55 8.01 10.06
C LYS A 176 5.49 6.77 10.96
N ALA A 177 5.64 5.58 10.37
CA ALA A 177 5.72 4.35 11.14
C ALA A 177 6.90 4.45 12.14
N PRO A 178 6.73 4.04 13.41
CA PRO A 178 7.85 3.88 14.32
C PRO A 178 8.82 2.80 13.85
#